data_AF-A0A258D2Z5-F1
#
_entry.id   AF-A0A258D2Z5-F1
#
_cell.length_a   1.000
_cell.length_b   1.000
_cell.length_c   1.000
_cell.angle_alpha   90.00
_cell.angle_beta   90.00
_cell.angle_gamma   90.00
#
_symmetry.space_group_name_H-M   'P 1'
#
loop_
_entity.id
_entity.type
_entity.pdbx_description
1 polymer ?
#
loop_
_entity_poly.entity_id
_entity_poly.type
_entity_poly.pdbx_seq_one_letter_code
_entity_poly.pdbx_strand_id
1 'polypeptide(L)'
;GSALVGGETAEMPGMYADGEYDLAGFSVGAVNRDAVLPKLDQQRAGDIIIGLSSSGPHSNGYSLVRRVVERSGLAWDAPCPFEDGKTLAEALMAPTRIYVKSLLPLLKSGRIKGGAHITGGGLIENPPRAIAEGLAAEFDWNSWATPPVFDWLAKTGGITEHEMRRTFNCGVGFIIIVAQADAEPVLAALLNAGEDAFICGQLVKA
;
A
#
# COMPACT_ATOMS: atom_id res chain seq x y z
N GLY A 1 14.15 13.75 1.22
CA GLY A 1 12.82 14.34 1.45
C GLY A 1 12.46 15.20 0.27
N SER A 2 11.27 15.82 0.29
CA SER A 2 10.85 16.84 -0.67
C SER A 2 10.74 18.20 0.04
N ALA A 3 10.77 19.28 -0.74
CA ALA A 3 10.45 20.63 -0.25
C ALA A 3 9.02 21.00 -0.66
N LEU A 4 8.27 21.66 0.23
CA LEU A 4 6.99 22.29 -0.11
C LEU A 4 7.28 23.68 -0.69
N VAL A 5 7.27 23.79 -2.02
CA VAL A 5 7.72 24.98 -2.74
C VAL A 5 6.60 26.00 -3.05
N GLY A 6 5.35 25.60 -2.87
CA GLY A 6 4.18 26.44 -3.12
C GLY A 6 2.88 25.69 -2.79
N GLY A 7 1.78 26.44 -2.79
CA GLY A 7 0.42 25.95 -2.57
C GLY A 7 -0.59 27.04 -2.96
N GLU A 8 -1.84 26.65 -3.17
CA GLU A 8 -2.94 27.54 -3.53
C GLU A 8 -4.16 27.21 -2.65
N THR A 9 -5.04 28.18 -2.44
CA THR A 9 -6.33 27.97 -1.76
C THR A 9 -7.43 28.66 -2.56
N ALA A 10 -8.53 27.96 -2.82
CA ALA A 10 -9.67 28.50 -3.54
C ALA A 10 -10.96 28.28 -2.74
N GLU A 11 -11.75 29.34 -2.56
CA GLU A 11 -13.06 29.28 -1.92
C GLU A 11 -14.15 29.19 -3.00
N MET A 12 -14.92 28.09 -3.00
CA MET A 12 -15.92 27.82 -4.03
C MET A 12 -17.27 27.41 -3.40
N PRO A 13 -18.01 28.34 -2.78
CA PRO A 13 -19.25 28.05 -2.04
C PRO A 13 -20.41 27.55 -2.92
N GLY A 14 -20.33 27.75 -4.24
CA GLY A 14 -21.29 27.18 -5.20
C GLY A 14 -20.95 25.76 -5.67
N MET A 15 -19.77 25.23 -5.30
CA MET A 15 -19.28 23.90 -5.74
C MET A 15 -19.20 22.89 -4.59
N TYR A 16 -18.76 23.33 -3.40
CA TYR A 16 -18.65 22.47 -2.21
C TYR A 16 -19.75 22.77 -1.20
N ALA A 17 -20.28 21.72 -0.56
CA ALA A 17 -21.20 21.87 0.56
C ALA A 17 -20.48 22.42 1.80
N ASP A 18 -21.25 22.89 2.78
CA ASP A 18 -20.69 23.42 4.02
C ASP A 18 -19.88 22.34 4.76
N GLY A 19 -18.64 22.68 5.13
CA GLY A 19 -17.68 21.77 5.75
C GLY A 19 -16.95 20.80 4.80
N GLU A 20 -17.25 20.81 3.49
CA GLU A 20 -16.52 20.01 2.50
C GLU A 20 -15.38 20.81 1.86
N TYR A 21 -14.24 20.14 1.66
CA TYR A 21 -13.12 20.67 0.89
C TYR A 21 -12.44 19.54 0.12
N ASP A 22 -11.74 19.89 -0.95
CA ASP A 22 -10.89 18.97 -1.70
C ASP A 22 -9.42 19.40 -1.60
N LEU A 23 -8.52 18.42 -1.66
CA LEU A 23 -7.08 18.62 -1.55
C LEU A 23 -6.36 17.90 -2.69
N ALA A 24 -5.75 18.69 -3.57
CA ALA A 24 -4.87 18.18 -4.60
C ALA A 24 -3.39 18.35 -4.18
N GLY A 25 -2.60 17.29 -4.37
CA GLY A 25 -1.15 17.30 -4.17
C GLY A 25 -0.41 17.10 -5.49
N PHE A 26 0.68 17.85 -5.69
CA PHE A 26 1.58 17.70 -6.83
C PHE A 26 3.02 17.46 -6.35
N SER A 27 3.73 16.53 -7.00
CA SER A 27 5.13 16.21 -6.69
C SER A 27 5.93 15.99 -7.96
N VAL A 28 7.19 16.42 -7.95
CA VAL A 28 8.16 16.18 -9.02
C VAL A 28 9.36 15.45 -8.45
N GLY A 29 9.71 14.32 -9.07
CA GLY A 29 10.92 13.57 -8.78
C GLY A 29 11.84 13.53 -10.00
N ALA A 30 13.11 13.17 -9.78
CA ALA A 30 14.09 13.00 -10.85
C ALA A 30 14.70 11.59 -10.78
N VAL A 31 14.98 11.00 -11.94
CA VAL A 31 15.59 9.69 -12.07
C VAL A 31 16.49 9.65 -13.31
N ASN A 32 17.59 8.92 -13.24
CA ASN A 32 18.42 8.67 -14.42
C ASN A 32 17.66 7.73 -15.38
N ARG A 33 17.77 7.96 -16.69
CA ARG A 33 17.03 7.21 -17.70
C ARG A 33 17.28 5.70 -17.65
N ASP A 34 18.51 5.31 -17.36
CA ASP A 34 18.95 3.93 -17.18
C ASP A 34 18.52 3.30 -15.84
N ALA A 35 18.07 4.10 -14.87
CA ALA A 35 17.61 3.66 -13.55
C ALA A 35 16.07 3.55 -13.45
N VAL A 36 15.33 3.84 -14.53
CA VAL A 36 13.86 3.74 -14.55
C VAL A 36 13.40 2.30 -14.29
N LEU A 37 12.43 2.15 -13.40
CA LEU A 37 11.73 0.89 -13.12
C LEU A 37 10.37 0.86 -13.83
N PRO A 38 9.81 -0.34 -14.09
CA PRO A 38 10.37 -1.67 -13.82
C PRO A 38 11.45 -2.12 -14.83
N LYS A 39 12.34 -3.02 -14.40
CA LYS A 39 13.32 -3.76 -15.23
C LYS A 39 12.69 -5.05 -15.74
N LEU A 40 11.69 -4.93 -16.62
CA LEU A 40 10.89 -6.07 -17.09
C LEU A 40 11.76 -7.16 -17.75
N ASP A 41 12.78 -6.75 -18.49
CA ASP A 41 13.76 -7.62 -19.16
C ASP A 41 14.65 -8.43 -18.20
N GLN A 42 14.69 -8.06 -16.91
CA GLN A 42 15.51 -8.71 -15.90
C GLN A 42 14.71 -9.60 -14.94
N GLN A 43 13.37 -9.58 -15.05
CA GLN A 43 12.51 -10.40 -14.21
C GLN A 43 12.47 -11.84 -14.71
N ARG A 44 12.41 -12.79 -13.78
CA ARG A 44 12.27 -14.22 -14.07
C ARG A 44 11.46 -14.91 -12.98
N ALA A 45 10.91 -16.08 -13.30
CA ALA A 45 10.33 -16.96 -12.30
C ALA A 45 11.35 -17.28 -11.19
N GLY A 46 10.90 -17.27 -9.93
CA GLY A 46 11.73 -17.39 -8.73
C GLY A 46 12.27 -16.07 -8.19
N ASP A 47 12.04 -14.94 -8.86
CA ASP A 47 12.30 -13.63 -8.26
C ASP A 47 11.36 -13.40 -7.07
N ILE A 48 11.88 -12.79 -6.01
CA ILE A 48 11.21 -12.72 -4.71
C ILE A 48 10.43 -11.40 -4.59
N ILE A 49 9.23 -11.51 -4.02
CA ILE A 49 8.39 -10.36 -3.68
C ILE A 49 8.56 -10.08 -2.18
N ILE A 50 8.98 -8.86 -1.87
CA ILE A 50 9.06 -8.36 -0.49
C ILE A 50 7.96 -7.32 -0.31
N GLY A 51 7.12 -7.51 0.70
CA GLY A 51 6.09 -6.57 1.12
C GLY A 51 6.59 -5.64 2.22
N LEU A 52 6.07 -4.40 2.23
CA LEU A 52 6.22 -3.44 3.30
C LEU A 52 4.82 -3.17 3.89
N SER A 53 4.74 -3.22 5.22
CA SER A 53 3.49 -3.06 5.96
C SER A 53 2.82 -1.70 5.70
N SER A 54 1.49 -1.71 5.59
CA SER A 54 0.67 -0.49 5.61
C SER A 54 0.37 -0.06 7.05
N SER A 55 -0.08 1.18 7.22
CA SER A 55 -0.55 1.73 8.50
C SER A 55 -2.04 1.51 8.73
N GLY A 56 -2.70 0.73 7.88
CA GLY A 56 -4.15 0.60 7.80
C GLY A 56 -4.66 0.70 6.35
N PRO A 57 -5.91 1.13 6.12
CA PRO A 57 -6.49 1.26 4.77
C PRO A 57 -5.82 2.30 3.86
N HIS A 58 -4.94 3.14 4.42
CA HIS A 58 -4.28 4.26 3.73
C HIS A 58 -5.29 5.29 3.20
N SER A 59 -5.36 5.50 1.90
CA SER A 59 -6.26 6.49 1.28
C SER A 59 -7.21 5.88 0.25
N ASN A 60 -7.42 4.56 0.28
CA ASN A 60 -8.24 3.83 -0.69
C ASN A 60 -9.32 2.98 -0.01
N GLY A 61 -10.41 2.71 -0.72
CA GLY A 61 -11.50 1.88 -0.22
C GLY A 61 -12.47 2.59 0.75
N TYR A 62 -12.31 3.90 1.00
CA TYR A 62 -13.13 4.62 2.00
C TYR A 62 -14.62 4.68 1.67
N SER A 63 -15.01 4.58 0.39
CA SER A 63 -16.43 4.41 0.04
C SER A 63 -17.03 3.13 0.61
N LEU A 64 -16.26 2.03 0.63
CA LEU A 64 -16.68 0.77 1.24
C LEU A 64 -16.59 0.84 2.77
N VAL A 65 -15.53 1.44 3.31
CA VAL A 65 -15.40 1.68 4.77
C VAL A 65 -16.62 2.41 5.31
N ARG A 66 -17.04 3.52 4.69
CA ARG A 66 -18.23 4.28 5.11
C ARG A 66 -19.50 3.43 5.15
N ARG A 67 -19.72 2.58 4.13
CA ARG A 67 -20.86 1.65 4.10
C ARG A 67 -20.80 0.59 5.19
N VAL A 68 -19.60 0.09 5.51
CA VAL A 68 -19.42 -0.88 6.61
C VAL A 68 -19.68 -0.21 7.96
N VAL A 69 -19.19 1.01 8.17
CA VAL A 69 -19.45 1.78 9.39
C VAL A 69 -20.95 2.05 9.55
N GLU A 70 -21.62 2.50 8.50
CA GLU A 70 -23.08 2.69 8.49
C GLU A 70 -23.82 1.40 8.87
N ARG A 71 -23.44 0.27 8.24
CA ARG A 71 -24.01 -1.06 8.55
C ARG A 71 -23.75 -1.52 9.98
N SER A 72 -22.60 -1.16 10.54
CA SER A 72 -22.23 -1.53 11.91
C SER A 72 -23.07 -0.82 12.98
N GLY A 73 -23.67 0.33 12.62
CA GLY A 73 -24.39 1.19 13.56
C GLY A 73 -23.50 1.95 14.55
N LEU A 74 -22.17 1.86 14.41
CA LEU A 74 -21.23 2.61 15.25
C LEU A 74 -21.17 4.07 14.80
N ALA A 75 -21.13 4.98 15.79
CA ALA A 75 -20.73 6.36 15.56
C ALA A 75 -19.20 6.44 15.34
N TRP A 76 -18.75 7.50 14.67
CA TRP A 76 -17.34 7.71 14.36
C TRP A 76 -16.47 7.91 15.60
N ASP A 77 -17.02 8.50 16.65
CA ASP A 77 -16.38 8.73 17.96
C ASP A 77 -16.58 7.58 18.95
N ALA A 78 -17.25 6.49 18.56
CA ALA A 78 -17.39 5.31 19.39
C ALA A 78 -16.02 4.62 19.61
N PRO A 79 -15.84 3.86 20.71
CA PRO A 79 -14.66 3.03 20.90
C PRO A 79 -14.40 2.11 19.72
N CYS A 80 -13.13 2.06 19.27
CA CYS A 80 -12.73 1.24 18.13
C CYS A 80 -12.83 -0.27 18.48
N PRO A 81 -13.55 -1.08 17.70
CA PRO A 81 -13.75 -2.50 17.99
C PRO A 81 -12.54 -3.39 17.66
N PHE A 82 -11.49 -2.84 17.07
CA PHE A 82 -10.30 -3.58 16.62
C PHE A 82 -8.97 -2.97 17.07
N GLU A 83 -8.99 -1.86 17.82
CA GLU A 83 -7.79 -1.23 18.37
C GLU A 83 -8.11 -0.50 19.68
N ASP A 84 -7.65 -1.04 20.81
CA ASP A 84 -7.93 -0.47 22.13
C ASP A 84 -7.36 0.94 22.30
N GLY A 85 -8.09 1.80 23.02
CA GLY A 85 -7.64 3.15 23.35
C GLY A 85 -7.82 4.18 22.22
N LYS A 86 -8.42 3.80 21.08
CA LYS A 86 -8.80 4.71 19.99
C LYS A 86 -10.31 4.74 19.77
N THR A 87 -10.77 5.82 19.17
CA THR A 87 -12.08 5.88 18.51
C THR A 87 -12.03 5.22 17.13
N LEU A 88 -13.19 4.86 16.58
CA LEU A 88 -13.30 4.30 15.24
C LEU A 88 -12.71 5.24 14.18
N ALA A 89 -12.96 6.54 14.29
CA ALA A 89 -12.41 7.56 13.40
C ALA A 89 -10.88 7.64 13.48
N GLU A 90 -10.28 7.67 14.67
CA GLU A 90 -8.83 7.74 14.83
C GLU A 90 -8.12 6.53 14.22
N ALA A 91 -8.67 5.34 14.39
CA ALA A 91 -8.10 4.12 13.84
C ALA A 91 -8.23 4.08 12.30
N LEU A 92 -9.37 4.49 11.76
CA LEU A 92 -9.60 4.54 10.30
C LEU A 92 -8.91 5.71 9.61
N MET A 93 -8.56 6.79 10.31
CA MET A 93 -7.84 7.95 9.75
C MET A 93 -6.33 7.88 9.98
N ALA A 94 -5.79 6.71 10.33
CA ALA A 94 -4.34 6.50 10.42
C ALA A 94 -3.66 6.96 9.11
N PRO A 95 -2.66 7.86 9.17
CA PRO A 95 -2.10 8.48 7.97
C PRO A 95 -1.39 7.44 7.10
N THR A 96 -1.48 7.62 5.78
CA THR A 96 -0.77 6.78 4.80
C THR A 96 0.74 6.79 5.07
N ARG A 97 1.33 5.59 5.14
CA ARG A 97 2.77 5.41 5.33
C ARG A 97 3.56 5.89 4.10
N ILE A 98 4.68 6.58 4.33
CA ILE A 98 5.55 7.11 3.27
C ILE A 98 6.87 6.33 3.23
N TYR A 99 7.08 5.54 2.18
CA TYR A 99 8.21 4.59 2.05
C TYR A 99 9.50 5.17 1.44
N VAL A 100 9.52 6.46 1.10
CA VAL A 100 10.62 7.03 0.28
C VAL A 100 11.98 6.92 0.97
N LYS A 101 12.04 7.08 2.30
CA LYS A 101 13.32 7.11 3.03
C LYS A 101 14.00 5.74 3.06
N SER A 102 13.22 4.68 3.24
CA SER A 102 13.69 3.29 3.29
C SER A 102 13.95 2.71 1.90
N LEU A 103 13.11 3.03 0.91
CA LEU A 103 13.25 2.49 -0.45
C LEU A 103 14.32 3.19 -1.30
N LEU A 104 14.55 4.50 -1.14
CA LEU A 104 15.44 5.24 -2.03
C LEU A 104 16.90 4.70 -2.06
N PRO A 105 17.53 4.32 -0.93
CA PRO A 105 18.86 3.71 -0.96
C PRO A 105 18.88 2.36 -1.71
N LEU A 106 17.83 1.55 -1.54
CA LEU A 106 17.71 0.25 -2.21
C LEU A 106 17.49 0.40 -3.71
N LEU A 107 16.66 1.36 -4.12
CA LEU A 107 16.49 1.72 -5.53
C LEU A 107 17.82 2.13 -6.18
N LYS A 108 18.61 2.96 -5.48
CA LYS A 108 19.94 3.38 -5.95
C LYS A 108 20.97 2.25 -6.01
N SER A 109 20.77 1.16 -5.27
CA SER A 109 21.66 0.00 -5.30
C SER A 109 21.49 -0.86 -6.58
N GLY A 110 20.41 -0.65 -7.34
CA GLY A 110 20.11 -1.44 -8.55
C GLY A 110 19.56 -2.83 -8.30
N ARG A 111 19.33 -3.23 -7.04
CA ARG A 111 18.82 -4.57 -6.67
C ARG A 111 17.31 -4.75 -6.91
N ILE A 112 16.57 -3.65 -7.03
CA ILE A 112 15.12 -3.68 -7.25
C ILE A 112 14.82 -3.77 -8.74
N LYS A 113 14.04 -4.76 -9.15
CA LYS A 113 13.63 -4.97 -10.54
C LYS A 113 12.24 -4.42 -10.86
N GLY A 114 11.46 -4.14 -9.83
CA GLY A 114 10.11 -3.63 -9.96
C GLY A 114 9.51 -3.40 -8.58
N GLY A 115 8.38 -2.72 -8.56
CA GLY A 115 7.63 -2.53 -7.33
C GLY A 115 6.29 -1.91 -7.62
N ALA A 116 5.34 -2.12 -6.73
CA ALA A 116 4.00 -1.59 -6.85
C ALA A 116 3.57 -0.95 -5.53
N HIS A 117 3.06 0.28 -5.62
CA HIS A 117 2.36 0.91 -4.52
C HIS A 117 0.94 0.34 -4.47
N ILE A 118 0.56 -0.27 -3.35
CA ILE A 118 -0.73 -0.92 -3.21
C ILE A 118 -1.79 0.12 -2.83
N THR A 119 -2.54 0.55 -3.83
CA THR A 119 -3.57 1.60 -3.73
C THR A 119 -4.94 1.04 -4.14
N GLY A 120 -5.78 1.81 -4.85
CA GLY A 120 -7.00 1.29 -5.45
C GLY A 120 -6.70 0.10 -6.36
N GLY A 121 -7.54 -0.94 -6.30
CA GLY A 121 -7.28 -2.21 -6.98
C GLY A 121 -6.42 -3.21 -6.17
N GLY A 122 -5.91 -2.79 -5.00
CA GLY A 122 -5.33 -3.66 -3.98
C GLY A 122 -4.18 -4.54 -4.48
N LEU A 123 -4.05 -5.72 -3.89
CA LEU A 123 -3.01 -6.71 -4.21
C LEU A 123 -3.29 -7.51 -5.50
N ILE A 124 -4.45 -7.28 -6.13
CA ILE A 124 -4.83 -7.95 -7.39
C ILE A 124 -4.45 -7.10 -8.60
N GLU A 125 -4.80 -5.81 -8.61
CA GLU A 125 -4.66 -4.98 -9.81
C GLU A 125 -3.34 -4.18 -9.85
N ASN A 126 -2.70 -3.93 -8.70
CA ASN A 126 -1.46 -3.14 -8.66
C ASN A 126 -0.20 -3.95 -9.06
N PRO A 127 0.04 -5.16 -8.54
CA PRO A 127 1.26 -5.92 -8.86
C PRO A 127 1.50 -6.17 -10.36
N PRO A 128 0.50 -6.57 -11.17
CA PRO A 128 0.71 -6.87 -12.59
C PRO A 128 1.30 -5.70 -13.41
N ARG A 129 1.09 -4.45 -12.97
CA ARG A 129 1.61 -3.25 -13.65
C ARG A 129 3.14 -3.13 -13.57
N ALA A 130 3.77 -3.87 -12.67
CA ALA A 130 5.21 -3.86 -12.45
C ALA A 130 5.89 -5.19 -12.81
N ILE A 131 5.15 -6.15 -13.38
CA ILE A 131 5.61 -7.52 -13.67
C ILE A 131 5.72 -7.74 -15.18
N ALA A 132 6.77 -8.43 -15.62
CA ALA A 132 6.99 -8.76 -17.01
C ALA A 132 5.93 -9.72 -17.58
N GLU A 133 5.67 -9.62 -18.88
CA GLU A 133 4.75 -10.52 -19.58
C GLU A 133 5.18 -11.99 -19.43
N GLY A 134 4.21 -12.88 -19.24
CA GLY A 134 4.46 -14.31 -18.99
C GLY A 134 4.85 -14.66 -17.55
N LEU A 135 4.91 -13.67 -16.65
CA LEU A 135 5.08 -13.87 -15.21
C LEU A 135 3.84 -13.39 -14.44
N ALA A 136 3.62 -13.99 -13.28
CA ALA A 136 2.57 -13.62 -12.33
C ALA A 136 3.13 -13.59 -10.90
N ALA A 137 2.51 -12.77 -10.04
CA ALA A 137 2.80 -12.79 -8.61
C ALA A 137 2.05 -13.96 -7.95
N GLU A 138 2.79 -14.85 -7.30
CA GLU A 138 2.26 -15.85 -6.38
C GLU A 138 2.54 -15.38 -4.94
N PHE A 139 1.49 -14.97 -4.23
CA PHE A 139 1.59 -14.52 -2.84
C PHE A 139 1.42 -15.70 -1.88
N ASP A 140 2.26 -15.76 -0.86
CA ASP A 140 1.99 -16.53 0.36
C ASP A 140 1.16 -15.67 1.31
N TRP A 141 -0.15 -15.88 1.32
CA TRP A 141 -1.08 -15.10 2.14
C TRP A 141 -0.93 -15.30 3.65
N ASN A 142 -0.12 -16.27 4.10
CA ASN A 142 0.18 -16.50 5.51
C ASN A 142 1.49 -15.85 5.96
N SER A 143 2.22 -15.18 5.05
CA SER A 143 3.53 -14.59 5.34
C SER A 143 3.47 -13.26 6.09
N TRP A 144 2.29 -12.68 6.26
CA TRP A 144 2.07 -11.52 7.14
C TRP A 144 0.75 -11.62 7.90
N ALA A 145 0.70 -10.99 9.06
CA ALA A 145 -0.53 -10.82 9.80
C ALA A 145 -1.38 -9.73 9.14
N THR A 146 -2.61 -10.05 8.77
CA THR A 146 -3.56 -9.05 8.29
C THR A 146 -3.95 -8.13 9.45
N PRO A 147 -3.80 -6.79 9.33
CA PRO A 147 -4.18 -5.89 10.41
C PRO A 147 -5.66 -6.01 10.82
N PRO A 148 -5.99 -5.93 12.13
CA PRO A 148 -7.35 -6.17 12.65
C PRO A 148 -8.46 -5.35 11.99
N VAL A 149 -8.16 -4.16 11.49
CA VAL A 149 -9.10 -3.32 10.73
C VAL A 149 -9.68 -4.05 9.53
N PHE A 150 -8.90 -4.84 8.80
CA PHE A 150 -9.37 -5.54 7.59
C PHE A 150 -10.23 -6.74 7.96
N ASP A 151 -9.90 -7.46 9.04
CA ASP A 151 -10.75 -8.52 9.58
C ASP A 151 -12.11 -7.97 10.03
N TRP A 152 -12.11 -6.83 10.70
CA TRP A 152 -13.34 -6.16 11.11
C TRP A 152 -14.17 -5.71 9.91
N LEU A 153 -13.54 -5.10 8.89
CA LEU A 153 -14.21 -4.70 7.65
C LEU A 153 -14.82 -5.90 6.93
N ALA A 154 -14.07 -6.99 6.78
CA ALA A 154 -14.53 -8.20 6.10
C ALA A 154 -15.73 -8.82 6.81
N LYS A 155 -15.63 -9.02 8.14
CA LYS A 155 -16.70 -9.64 8.96
C LYS A 155 -17.95 -8.77 9.00
N THR A 156 -17.80 -7.48 9.29
CA THR A 156 -18.93 -6.55 9.46
C THR A 156 -19.60 -6.24 8.12
N GLY A 157 -18.80 -6.11 7.06
CA GLY A 157 -19.28 -5.85 5.71
C GLY A 157 -19.80 -7.09 4.97
N GLY A 158 -19.47 -8.29 5.42
CA GLY A 158 -19.71 -9.52 4.66
C GLY A 158 -18.94 -9.53 3.33
N ILE A 159 -17.71 -9.01 3.32
CA ILE A 159 -16.89 -8.84 2.12
C ILE A 159 -16.09 -10.12 1.90
N THR A 160 -16.07 -10.62 0.66
CA THR A 160 -15.30 -11.81 0.32
C THR A 160 -13.79 -11.53 0.35
N GLU A 161 -12.98 -12.55 0.57
CA GLU A 161 -11.52 -12.45 0.56
C GLU A 161 -10.97 -11.87 -0.75
N HIS A 162 -11.53 -12.28 -1.89
CA HIS A 162 -11.17 -11.73 -3.19
C HIS A 162 -11.45 -10.22 -3.27
N GLU A 163 -12.63 -9.78 -2.84
CA GLU A 163 -13.00 -8.37 -2.88
C GLU A 163 -12.19 -7.53 -1.88
N MET A 164 -11.85 -8.10 -0.71
CA MET A 164 -10.91 -7.48 0.24
C MET A 164 -9.56 -7.22 -0.41
N ARG A 165 -8.98 -8.22 -1.08
CA ARG A 165 -7.68 -8.12 -1.75
C ARG A 165 -7.70 -7.23 -2.99
N ARG A 166 -8.86 -7.08 -3.63
CA ARG A 166 -9.07 -6.17 -4.77
C ARG A 166 -9.28 -4.73 -4.33
N THR A 167 -9.93 -4.50 -3.19
CA THR A 167 -10.26 -3.13 -2.75
C THR A 167 -9.18 -2.54 -1.85
N PHE A 168 -8.64 -3.35 -0.95
CA PHE A 168 -7.74 -2.91 0.11
C PHE A 168 -6.33 -3.46 -0.05
N ASN A 169 -5.39 -2.77 0.61
CA ASN A 169 -4.00 -3.21 0.69
C ASN A 169 -3.78 -4.42 1.63
N CYS A 170 -4.77 -4.74 2.47
CA CYS A 170 -4.77 -5.90 3.39
C CYS A 170 -3.50 -6.01 4.25
N GLY A 171 -2.90 -4.86 4.62
CA GLY A 171 -1.69 -4.81 5.44
C GLY A 171 -0.40 -4.63 4.65
N VAL A 172 -0.42 -4.69 3.32
CA VAL A 172 0.77 -4.51 2.48
C VAL A 172 0.64 -3.22 1.68
N GLY A 173 1.33 -2.14 2.08
CA GLY A 173 1.19 -0.87 1.37
C GLY A 173 2.14 -0.73 0.18
N PHE A 174 3.25 -1.47 0.14
CA PHE A 174 4.15 -1.46 -1.02
C PHE A 174 4.76 -2.84 -1.22
N ILE A 175 5.02 -3.23 -2.46
CA ILE A 175 5.83 -4.42 -2.78
C ILE A 175 7.02 -4.06 -3.64
N ILE A 176 8.12 -4.78 -3.48
CA ILE A 176 9.28 -4.75 -4.36
C ILE A 176 9.60 -6.14 -4.86
N ILE A 177 10.12 -6.22 -6.09
CA ILE A 177 10.55 -7.44 -6.75
C ILE A 177 12.07 -7.42 -6.84
N VAL A 178 12.72 -8.47 -6.33
CA VAL A 178 14.18 -8.59 -6.29
C VAL A 178 14.62 -9.95 -6.82
N ALA A 179 15.91 -10.08 -7.17
CA ALA A 179 16.47 -11.40 -7.43
C ALA A 179 16.44 -12.25 -6.15
N GLN A 180 16.33 -13.57 -6.31
CA GLN A 180 16.44 -14.51 -5.19
C GLN A 180 17.70 -14.29 -4.35
N ALA A 181 18.85 -14.04 -4.99
CA ALA A 181 20.11 -13.76 -4.30
C ALA A 181 20.15 -12.41 -3.56
N ASP A 182 19.26 -11.47 -3.91
CA ASP A 182 19.16 -10.15 -3.28
C ASP A 182 18.10 -10.11 -2.18
N ALA A 183 17.29 -11.16 -2.00
CA ALA A 183 16.15 -11.16 -1.09
C ALA A 183 16.55 -10.88 0.37
N GLU A 184 17.47 -11.67 0.94
CA GLU A 184 17.89 -11.50 2.33
C GLU A 184 18.60 -10.16 2.57
N PRO A 185 19.58 -9.72 1.74
CA PRO A 185 20.22 -8.43 1.94
C PRO A 185 19.26 -7.24 1.84
N VAL A 186 18.29 -7.29 0.92
CA VAL A 186 17.29 -6.22 0.76
C VAL A 186 16.31 -6.21 1.94
N LEU A 187 15.82 -7.38 2.35
CA LEU A 187 14.95 -7.50 3.53
C LEU A 187 15.65 -6.96 4.79
N ALA A 188 16.89 -7.37 5.05
CA ALA A 188 17.65 -6.90 6.20
C ALA A 188 17.84 -5.38 6.17
N ALA A 189 18.08 -4.78 5.01
CA ALA A 189 18.21 -3.34 4.86
C ALA A 189 16.90 -2.59 5.14
N LEU A 190 15.74 -3.14 4.76
CA LEU A 190 14.43 -2.58 5.09
C LEU A 190 14.16 -2.63 6.60
N LEU A 191 14.41 -3.79 7.23
CA LEU A 191 14.25 -3.96 8.68
C LEU A 191 15.16 -3.01 9.46
N ASN A 192 16.42 -2.88 9.05
CA ASN A 192 17.38 -1.94 9.65
C ASN A 192 16.97 -0.46 9.45
N ALA A 193 16.18 -0.16 8.42
CA ALA A 193 15.60 1.16 8.19
C ALA A 193 14.32 1.43 8.99
N GLY A 194 13.87 0.47 9.81
CA GLY A 194 12.66 0.58 10.64
C GLY A 194 11.36 0.30 9.89
N GLU A 195 11.43 -0.35 8.73
CA GLU A 195 10.25 -0.91 8.08
C GLU A 195 9.89 -2.25 8.71
N ASP A 196 8.59 -2.51 8.85
CA ASP A 196 8.10 -3.87 9.02
C ASP A 196 7.88 -4.44 7.61
N ALA A 197 8.79 -5.32 7.21
CA ALA A 197 8.92 -5.87 5.88
C ALA A 197 9.11 -7.39 5.94
N PHE A 198 8.61 -8.09 4.93
CA PHE A 198 8.56 -9.55 4.90
C PHE A 198 8.58 -10.06 3.46
N ILE A 199 9.13 -11.26 3.25
CA ILE A 199 8.99 -11.95 1.97
C ILE A 199 7.54 -12.45 1.88
N CYS A 200 6.80 -11.98 0.88
CA CYS A 200 5.38 -12.28 0.73
C CYS A 200 5.02 -13.11 -0.49
N GLY A 201 6.01 -13.57 -1.25
CA GLY A 201 5.77 -14.38 -2.42
C GLY A 201 6.94 -14.37 -3.40
N GLN A 202 6.62 -14.80 -4.62
CA GLN A 202 7.58 -14.89 -5.71
C GLN A 202 6.88 -14.66 -7.06
N LEU A 203 7.68 -14.38 -8.09
CA LEU A 203 7.22 -14.46 -9.47
C LEU A 203 7.19 -15.91 -9.93
N VAL A 204 6.10 -16.32 -10.55
CA VAL A 204 5.93 -17.63 -11.20
C VAL A 204 5.62 -17.43 -12.68
N LYS A 205 5.70 -18.50 -13.48
CA LYS A 205 5.18 -18.45 -14.86
C LYS A 205 3.65 -18.31 -14.79
N ALA A 206 3.11 -17.38 -15.57
CA ALA A 206 1.67 -17.15 -15.69
C ALA A 206 0.95 -18.33 -16.37
#